data_AF-A0A423KAH5-F1
#
_entry.id   AF-A0A423KAH5-F1
#
_cell.length_a   1.000
_cell.length_b   1.000
_cell.length_c   1.000
_cell.angle_alpha   90.00
_cell.angle_beta   90.00
_cell.angle_gamma   90.00
#
_symmetry.space_group_name_H-M   'P 1'
#
loop_
_entity.id
_entity.type
_entity.pdbx_description
1 polymer ?
#
loop_
_entity_poly.entity_id
_entity_poly.type
_entity_poly.pdbx_seq_one_letter_code
_entity_poly.pdbx_strand_id
1 'polypeptide(L)'
;MLTQPSINLAPQALIEPQIPDRTELQLPSGEWGINLAAATGNHPEKGLKVWIPVWSQKGVGDKVELLLDNAMIDQHVISDAVEVNVRTTLWVAPEAIEAGSHTLSYRVTRLNQAPEPLESPLRLLIKLDVPGGQDQDPEEGRHSGLYMEIDPEILRDGVNEDNVGDGIDITIKAKPGAPSKIPYPDIAVGDVCTLSWGGHYVFSAPVTQDQIDKPDLNPLVIHVSKQTILDTKDTGPEGLAVTFRVKDRVDNVSTDWCEAAHIKVKLGTSPLPAPIISNTDGYDLHLDTLEGEDLQVMVWAESIDEFKHEDTIIVSLAGNTYGGEPQLTQVRQTINNTPPTLVFLKLPNVAARALAKTQVSCYYAVERNGAIVQTSPSRFINFIGEIEQLAAPLVEDEEDGSLDPDLTNIEINIPFNKDFAVEDAIELNWFGLRPNLSTYNPELEWYFPSEDELQAEEGFFIPVEGKHLKTLEGGTLTLSYNQLRAGEGDDIIRRPSLEAQTLDVGERQFELDKPIVQGEQDGVLEPEDLPGGITKLTVPNPADNPTKRGDTVTFTWVGEASGETEQSKPITALTEGKNVDFPLNAAFVAEHIEANRGKTVNVKYQILRVATGKPSFSNSLEFTVGR
;
A
#
# COMPACT_ATOMS: atom_id res chain seq x y z
N MET A 1 -12.41 2.87 22.24
CA MET A 1 -13.47 3.25 21.29
C MET A 1 -13.12 4.53 20.56
N LEU A 2 -12.78 4.37 19.29
CA LEU A 2 -12.76 5.45 18.31
C LEU A 2 -14.17 6.04 18.19
N THR A 3 -14.26 7.36 18.03
CA THR A 3 -15.52 8.05 17.74
C THR A 3 -15.32 8.92 16.52
N GLN A 4 -16.19 8.77 15.52
CA GLN A 4 -16.14 9.64 14.35
C GLN A 4 -16.37 11.09 14.77
N PRO A 5 -15.51 12.05 14.33
CA PRO A 5 -15.75 13.47 14.55
C PRO A 5 -17.12 13.88 14.02
N SER A 6 -17.77 14.87 14.64
CA SER A 6 -19.10 15.31 14.21
C SER A 6 -19.09 15.80 12.76
N ILE A 7 -19.74 15.03 11.89
CA ILE A 7 -20.02 15.40 10.50
C ILE A 7 -21.12 16.48 10.56
N ASN A 8 -20.94 17.61 9.88
CA ASN A 8 -21.98 18.63 9.65
C ASN A 8 -22.35 19.58 10.80
N LEU A 9 -21.44 20.48 11.17
CA LEU A 9 -21.84 21.82 11.60
C LEU A 9 -21.51 22.80 10.48
N ALA A 10 -22.52 23.20 9.69
CA ALA A 10 -22.35 24.25 8.69
C ALA A 10 -22.10 25.58 9.42
N PRO A 11 -20.86 26.09 9.43
CA PRO A 11 -20.53 27.31 10.15
C PRO A 11 -21.19 28.51 9.46
N GLN A 12 -21.44 29.58 10.22
CA GLN A 12 -22.09 30.77 9.68
C GLN A 12 -21.21 31.50 8.64
N ALA A 13 -19.89 31.37 8.74
CA ALA A 13 -18.92 31.80 7.75
C ALA A 13 -18.31 30.59 7.03
N LEU A 14 -17.79 30.80 5.83
CA LEU A 14 -16.98 29.79 5.12
C LEU A 14 -15.73 29.43 5.96
N ILE A 15 -15.40 28.14 6.00
CA ILE A 15 -14.25 27.60 6.74
C ILE A 15 -13.19 27.06 5.79
N GLU A 16 -11.98 26.84 6.31
CA GLU A 16 -10.85 26.34 5.53
C GLU A 16 -11.21 25.05 4.75
N PRO A 17 -10.89 24.98 3.44
CA PRO A 17 -10.93 23.72 2.71
C PRO A 17 -9.97 22.70 3.31
N GLN A 18 -10.31 21.42 3.17
CA GLN A 18 -9.48 20.30 3.61
C GLN A 18 -8.71 19.74 2.42
N ILE A 19 -7.41 19.49 2.61
CA ILE A 19 -6.56 18.79 1.64
C ILE A 19 -6.17 17.48 2.34
N PRO A 20 -6.72 16.32 1.94
CA PRO A 20 -6.51 15.07 2.67
C PRO A 20 -5.05 14.63 2.67
N ASP A 21 -4.32 14.89 1.57
CA ASP A 21 -2.95 14.39 1.37
C ASP A 21 -1.86 15.41 1.76
N ARG A 22 -2.20 16.49 2.48
CA ARG A 22 -1.21 17.49 2.95
C ARG A 22 -0.43 16.97 4.17
N THR A 23 0.62 17.70 4.57
CA THR A 23 1.32 17.45 5.85
C THR A 23 0.35 17.49 7.05
N GLU A 24 0.49 16.55 8.00
CA GLU A 24 -0.38 16.46 9.19
C GLU A 24 -0.33 17.73 10.05
N LEU A 25 0.89 18.26 10.23
CA LEU A 25 1.15 19.51 10.94
C LEU A 25 1.43 20.65 9.97
N GLN A 26 0.97 21.83 10.34
CA GLN A 26 1.33 23.06 9.64
C GLN A 26 2.83 23.31 9.82
N LEU A 27 3.49 23.73 8.74
CA LEU A 27 4.90 24.09 8.78
C LEU A 27 5.11 25.27 9.74
N PRO A 28 6.30 25.43 10.35
CA PRO A 28 6.60 26.57 11.22
C PRO A 28 6.38 27.95 10.57
N SER A 29 6.36 28.02 9.24
CA SER A 29 6.06 29.24 8.46
C SER A 29 4.56 29.61 8.42
N GLY A 30 3.68 28.74 8.93
CA GLY A 30 2.22 28.84 8.79
C GLY A 30 1.69 28.39 7.43
N GLU A 31 2.50 27.66 6.65
CA GLU A 31 2.07 27.01 5.40
C GLU A 31 1.71 25.55 5.62
N TRP A 32 0.80 25.02 4.82
CA TRP A 32 0.59 23.58 4.69
C TRP A 32 1.51 23.03 3.61
N GLY A 33 2.24 21.95 3.91
CA GLY A 33 3.13 21.31 2.95
C GLY A 33 2.34 20.41 2.00
N ILE A 34 2.67 20.48 0.71
CA ILE A 34 2.15 19.59 -0.32
C ILE A 34 3.36 18.91 -0.98
N ASN A 35 3.49 17.60 -0.77
CA ASN A 35 4.52 16.78 -1.42
C ASN A 35 4.16 16.43 -2.87
N LEU A 36 5.11 15.83 -3.58
CA LEU A 36 4.95 15.38 -4.96
C LEU A 36 3.81 14.36 -5.11
N ALA A 37 3.65 13.46 -4.14
CA ALA A 37 2.60 12.45 -4.14
C ALA A 37 1.20 13.10 -4.08
N ALA A 38 0.95 14.00 -3.14
CA ALA A 38 -0.29 14.73 -3.02
C ALA A 38 -0.57 15.64 -4.23
N ALA A 39 0.47 16.30 -4.74
CA ALA A 39 0.37 17.21 -5.87
C ALA A 39 -0.04 16.47 -7.16
N THR A 40 0.66 15.38 -7.49
CA THR A 40 0.55 14.75 -8.81
C THR A 40 0.60 13.22 -8.81
N GLY A 41 0.97 12.58 -7.69
CA GLY A 41 1.15 11.14 -7.61
C GLY A 41 -0.12 10.36 -7.28
N ASN A 42 -0.87 10.79 -6.26
CA ASN A 42 -2.05 10.08 -5.75
C ASN A 42 -3.20 10.09 -6.77
N HIS A 43 -3.33 11.18 -7.53
CA HIS A 43 -4.33 11.31 -8.59
C HIS A 43 -3.71 11.93 -9.86
N PRO A 44 -2.96 11.14 -10.65
CA PRO A 44 -2.17 11.66 -11.78
C PRO A 44 -2.97 12.43 -12.83
N GLU A 45 -4.24 12.07 -13.04
CA GLU A 45 -5.11 12.73 -14.03
C GLU A 45 -5.83 13.98 -13.49
N LYS A 46 -5.94 14.13 -12.16
CA LYS A 46 -6.73 15.19 -11.52
C LYS A 46 -5.89 16.18 -10.71
N GLY A 47 -4.72 15.78 -10.24
CA GLY A 47 -3.82 16.57 -9.41
C GLY A 47 -4.25 16.60 -7.94
N LEU A 48 -4.10 17.74 -7.28
CA LEU A 48 -4.31 17.87 -5.84
C LEU A 48 -5.80 17.86 -5.49
N LYS A 49 -6.22 16.91 -4.64
CA LYS A 49 -7.60 16.81 -4.15
C LYS A 49 -7.88 17.86 -3.08
N VAL A 50 -9.02 18.54 -3.21
CA VAL A 50 -9.50 19.53 -2.24
C VAL A 50 -10.95 19.27 -1.88
N TRP A 51 -11.23 19.11 -0.58
CA TRP A 51 -12.58 19.01 -0.05
C TRP A 51 -13.06 20.37 0.46
N ILE A 52 -14.18 20.83 -0.08
CA ILE A 52 -14.89 22.00 0.40
C ILE A 52 -15.95 21.55 1.41
N PRO A 53 -15.87 21.97 2.68
CA PRO A 53 -16.86 21.63 3.69
C PRO A 53 -18.27 22.13 3.33
N VAL A 54 -19.29 21.55 3.95
CA VAL A 54 -20.68 22.02 3.82
C VAL A 54 -20.79 23.44 4.36
N TRP A 55 -21.25 24.39 3.53
CA TRP A 55 -21.46 25.78 3.92
C TRP A 55 -22.88 26.04 4.42
N SER A 56 -23.07 27.14 5.15
CA SER A 56 -24.39 27.54 5.65
C SER A 56 -25.39 27.69 4.51
N GLN A 57 -26.55 27.06 4.65
CA GLN A 57 -27.64 27.07 3.65
C GLN A 57 -27.21 26.54 2.27
N LYS A 58 -26.27 25.59 2.22
CA LYS A 58 -25.95 24.86 0.98
C LYS A 58 -27.24 24.35 0.34
N GLY A 59 -27.39 24.61 -0.96
CA GLY A 59 -28.61 24.27 -1.69
C GLY A 59 -28.34 23.90 -3.14
N VAL A 60 -29.31 23.22 -3.75
CA VAL A 60 -29.28 22.94 -5.18
C VAL A 60 -29.27 24.26 -5.97
N GLY A 61 -28.38 24.34 -6.95
CA GLY A 61 -28.12 25.54 -7.76
C GLY A 61 -27.03 26.46 -7.19
N ASP A 62 -26.52 26.21 -5.98
CA ASP A 62 -25.33 26.89 -5.49
C ASP A 62 -24.11 26.52 -6.34
N LYS A 63 -23.22 27.49 -6.56
CA LYS A 63 -21.96 27.30 -7.27
C LYS A 63 -20.78 27.49 -6.32
N VAL A 64 -19.81 26.60 -6.37
CA VAL A 64 -18.52 26.73 -5.68
C VAL A 64 -17.39 26.82 -6.71
N GLU A 65 -16.43 27.71 -6.47
CA GLU A 65 -15.24 27.91 -7.30
C GLU A 65 -14.00 27.78 -6.42
N LEU A 66 -13.06 26.92 -6.80
CA LEU A 66 -11.76 26.76 -6.17
C LEU A 66 -10.76 27.69 -6.86
N LEU A 67 -9.96 28.41 -6.08
CA LEU A 67 -9.01 29.40 -6.56
C LEU A 67 -7.60 29.09 -6.04
N LEU A 68 -6.64 29.02 -6.96
CA LEU A 68 -5.21 29.01 -6.68
C LEU A 68 -4.63 30.37 -7.08
N ASP A 69 -4.00 31.08 -6.16
CA ASP A 69 -3.45 32.44 -6.38
C ASP A 69 -4.46 33.41 -7.01
N ASN A 70 -5.71 33.32 -6.54
CA ASN A 70 -6.89 34.06 -7.03
C ASN A 70 -7.34 33.72 -8.47
N ALA A 71 -6.68 32.77 -9.15
CA ALA A 71 -7.17 32.23 -10.41
C ALA A 71 -8.15 31.08 -10.13
N MET A 72 -9.33 31.11 -10.74
CA MET A 72 -10.27 29.99 -10.66
C MET A 72 -9.68 28.81 -11.45
N ILE A 73 -9.43 27.70 -10.76
CA ILE A 73 -8.85 26.49 -11.36
C ILE A 73 -9.86 25.36 -11.52
N ASP A 74 -10.93 25.36 -10.72
CA ASP A 74 -12.01 24.37 -10.78
C ASP A 74 -13.30 24.94 -10.20
N GLN A 75 -14.44 24.34 -10.54
CA GLN A 75 -15.75 24.76 -10.06
C GLN A 75 -16.76 23.62 -10.12
N HIS A 76 -17.78 23.71 -9.27
CA HIS A 76 -18.91 22.79 -9.30
C HIS A 76 -20.22 23.51 -8.99
N VAL A 77 -21.30 23.05 -9.60
CA VAL A 77 -22.66 23.51 -9.31
C VAL A 77 -23.41 22.36 -8.65
N ILE A 78 -23.96 22.61 -7.48
CA ILE A 78 -24.74 21.61 -6.72
C ILE A 78 -25.99 21.26 -7.53
N SER A 79 -26.03 20.06 -8.10
CA SER A 79 -27.11 19.65 -8.99
C SER A 79 -28.13 18.74 -8.31
N ASP A 80 -27.69 17.95 -7.33
CA ASP A 80 -28.51 16.92 -6.70
C ASP A 80 -28.81 17.21 -5.23
N ALA A 81 -29.97 16.76 -4.75
CA ALA A 81 -30.37 16.93 -3.35
C ALA A 81 -29.43 16.19 -2.38
N VAL A 82 -28.85 15.06 -2.80
CA VAL A 82 -27.87 14.30 -2.00
C VAL A 82 -26.61 15.11 -1.68
N GLU A 83 -26.28 16.08 -2.53
CA GLU A 83 -25.09 16.91 -2.36
C GLU A 83 -25.23 17.93 -1.23
N VAL A 84 -26.45 18.30 -0.83
CA VAL A 84 -26.69 19.41 0.11
C VAL A 84 -26.05 19.16 1.48
N ASN A 85 -25.93 17.91 1.90
CA ASN A 85 -25.39 17.52 3.21
C ASN A 85 -24.02 16.84 3.13
N VAL A 86 -23.32 16.93 2.00
CA VAL A 86 -21.99 16.36 1.82
C VAL A 86 -21.00 17.42 1.35
N ARG A 87 -19.73 17.21 1.67
CA ARG A 87 -18.62 18.00 1.15
C ARG A 87 -18.59 17.97 -0.39
N THR A 88 -18.04 19.00 -1.00
CA THR A 88 -17.81 19.04 -2.45
C THR A 88 -16.33 18.81 -2.74
N THR A 89 -16.02 17.92 -3.68
CA THR A 89 -14.63 17.65 -4.09
C THR A 89 -14.31 18.47 -5.33
N LEU A 90 -13.21 19.23 -5.26
CA LEU A 90 -12.63 19.99 -6.36
C LEU A 90 -11.15 19.67 -6.46
N TRP A 91 -10.52 20.01 -7.58
CA TRP A 91 -9.17 19.60 -7.90
C TRP A 91 -8.30 20.76 -8.35
N VAL A 92 -7.04 20.78 -7.95
CA VAL A 92 -6.03 21.60 -8.64
C VAL A 92 -5.37 20.71 -9.68
N ALA A 93 -5.68 20.95 -10.96
CA ALA A 93 -5.16 20.14 -12.07
C ALA A 93 -3.62 20.16 -12.10
N PRO A 94 -2.95 19.05 -12.51
CA PRO A 94 -1.49 18.96 -12.51
C PRO A 94 -0.80 20.10 -13.26
N GLU A 95 -1.41 20.61 -14.34
CA GLU A 95 -0.85 21.69 -15.15
C GLU A 95 -0.86 23.06 -14.45
N ALA A 96 -1.67 23.23 -13.41
CA ALA A 96 -1.74 24.44 -12.60
C ALA A 96 -0.82 24.38 -11.36
N ILE A 97 -0.19 23.23 -11.10
CA ILE A 97 0.64 23.03 -9.91
C ILE A 97 2.08 23.41 -10.23
N GLU A 98 2.57 24.43 -9.54
CA GLU A 98 3.97 24.83 -9.57
C GLU A 98 4.61 24.64 -8.19
N ALA A 99 5.93 24.46 -8.15
CA ALA A 99 6.66 24.42 -6.90
C ALA A 99 6.79 25.83 -6.31
N GLY A 100 6.63 25.96 -4.99
CA GLY A 100 6.76 27.24 -4.29
C GLY A 100 5.60 27.52 -3.33
N SER A 101 5.54 28.78 -2.89
CA SER A 101 4.47 29.26 -2.01
C SER A 101 3.25 29.68 -2.82
N HIS A 102 2.08 29.16 -2.46
CA HIS A 102 0.82 29.44 -3.11
C HIS A 102 -0.26 29.80 -2.09
N THR A 103 -1.37 30.37 -2.59
CA THR A 103 -2.58 30.58 -1.81
C THR A 103 -3.74 29.78 -2.40
N LEU A 104 -4.41 29.00 -1.55
CA LEU A 104 -5.60 28.24 -1.92
C LEU A 104 -6.82 28.82 -1.20
N SER A 105 -7.84 29.17 -1.97
CA SER A 105 -9.10 29.68 -1.43
C SER A 105 -10.28 29.15 -2.25
N TYR A 106 -11.49 29.40 -1.79
CA TYR A 106 -12.68 29.14 -2.58
C TYR A 106 -13.69 30.27 -2.37
N ARG A 107 -14.68 30.33 -3.26
CA ARG A 107 -15.86 31.18 -3.05
C ARG A 107 -17.13 30.43 -3.39
N VAL A 108 -18.21 30.77 -2.69
CA VAL A 108 -19.53 30.19 -2.87
C VAL A 108 -20.47 31.25 -3.39
N THR A 109 -21.18 30.95 -4.47
CA THR A 109 -22.30 31.75 -4.96
C THR A 109 -23.58 31.00 -4.69
N ARG A 110 -24.29 31.38 -3.63
CA ARG A 110 -25.63 30.83 -3.36
C ARG A 110 -26.60 31.27 -4.45
N LEU A 111 -27.61 30.45 -4.71
CA LEU A 111 -28.58 30.73 -5.77
C LEU A 111 -29.18 32.15 -5.61
N ASN A 112 -29.05 32.97 -6.64
CA ASN A 112 -29.49 34.38 -6.68
C ASN A 112 -28.81 35.32 -5.66
N GLN A 113 -27.63 34.97 -5.15
CA GLN A 113 -26.85 35.81 -4.24
C GLN A 113 -25.49 36.20 -4.84
N ALA A 114 -24.82 37.17 -4.22
CA ALA A 114 -23.46 37.54 -4.59
C ALA A 114 -22.46 36.46 -4.12
N PRO A 115 -21.30 36.32 -4.79
CA PRO A 115 -20.25 35.42 -4.34
C PRO A 115 -19.72 35.80 -2.95
N GLU A 116 -19.69 34.84 -2.03
CA GLU A 116 -19.05 34.91 -0.72
C GLU A 116 -17.66 34.24 -0.81
N PRO A 117 -16.56 34.99 -0.70
CA PRO A 117 -15.22 34.41 -0.65
C PRO A 117 -14.87 33.89 0.74
N LEU A 118 -14.00 32.89 0.81
CA LEU A 118 -13.32 32.53 2.05
C LEU A 118 -12.49 33.73 2.55
N GLU A 119 -12.65 34.10 3.82
CA GLU A 119 -12.02 35.31 4.38
C GLU A 119 -10.49 35.22 4.40
N SER A 120 -9.94 34.05 4.71
CA SER A 120 -8.50 33.81 4.82
C SER A 120 -8.10 32.61 3.97
N PRO A 121 -7.42 32.83 2.82
CA PRO A 121 -6.86 31.75 2.01
C PRO A 121 -5.84 30.91 2.80
N LEU A 122 -5.81 29.61 2.52
CA LEU A 122 -4.74 28.74 3.00
C LEU A 122 -3.45 29.12 2.31
N ARG A 123 -2.36 29.14 3.07
CA ARG A 123 -1.02 29.25 2.52
C ARG A 123 -0.47 27.84 2.32
N LEU A 124 -0.03 27.55 1.11
CA LEU A 124 0.56 26.28 0.74
C LEU A 124 2.04 26.48 0.42
N LEU A 125 2.84 25.46 0.72
CA LEU A 125 4.16 25.28 0.17
C LEU A 125 4.18 23.96 -0.60
N ILE A 126 4.30 24.04 -1.91
CA ILE A 126 4.36 22.88 -2.80
C ILE A 126 5.83 22.58 -3.11
N LYS A 127 6.28 21.34 -2.85
CA LYS A 127 7.58 20.84 -3.34
C LYS A 127 7.38 19.63 -4.24
N LEU A 128 7.91 19.73 -5.45
CA LEU A 128 7.84 18.69 -6.49
C LEU A 128 9.19 17.98 -6.67
N ASP A 129 10.26 18.54 -6.14
CA ASP A 129 11.57 17.92 -5.99
C ASP A 129 11.57 16.97 -4.79
N VAL A 130 12.16 15.79 -4.97
CA VAL A 130 12.38 14.82 -3.89
C VAL A 130 13.81 14.95 -3.35
N PRO A 131 14.02 14.90 -2.03
CA PRO A 131 15.36 15.02 -1.47
C PRO A 131 16.24 13.85 -1.94
N GLY A 132 17.49 14.14 -2.32
CA GLY A 132 18.37 13.17 -2.97
C GLY A 132 18.31 13.20 -4.50
N GLY A 133 17.29 13.85 -5.08
CA GLY A 133 17.08 13.99 -6.52
C GLY A 133 16.71 12.68 -7.22
N GLN A 134 16.71 12.70 -8.55
CA GLN A 134 16.43 11.51 -9.36
C GLN A 134 17.56 10.48 -9.24
N ASP A 135 17.21 9.25 -8.90
CA ASP A 135 18.14 8.12 -8.92
C ASP A 135 18.57 7.77 -10.36
N GLN A 136 19.84 7.98 -10.68
CA GLN A 136 20.39 7.77 -12.02
C GLN A 136 20.76 6.31 -12.29
N ASP A 137 21.07 5.55 -11.23
CA ASP A 137 21.48 4.15 -11.28
C ASP A 137 20.66 3.35 -10.26
N PRO A 138 19.35 3.13 -10.53
CA PRO A 138 18.45 2.53 -9.55
C PRO A 138 18.83 1.06 -9.30
N GLU A 139 19.33 0.82 -8.09
CA GLU A 139 19.57 -0.50 -7.52
C GLU A 139 19.03 -0.48 -6.09
N GLU A 140 18.23 -1.49 -5.73
CA GLU A 140 17.50 -1.54 -4.45
C GLU A 140 18.45 -1.33 -3.26
N GLY A 141 18.13 -0.34 -2.42
CA GLY A 141 18.91 0.04 -1.25
C GLY A 141 20.21 0.81 -1.55
N ARG A 142 20.40 1.34 -2.78
CA ARG A 142 21.66 1.98 -3.20
C ARG A 142 21.47 3.28 -3.98
N HIS A 143 20.66 4.19 -3.44
CA HIS A 143 20.34 5.47 -4.09
C HIS A 143 21.59 6.24 -4.56
N SER A 144 21.70 6.47 -5.87
CA SER A 144 22.92 7.04 -6.48
C SER A 144 23.21 8.48 -6.06
N GLY A 145 22.22 9.24 -5.60
CA GLY A 145 22.36 10.61 -5.09
C GLY A 145 22.79 10.73 -3.62
N LEU A 146 22.76 9.64 -2.83
CA LEU A 146 23.01 9.68 -1.39
C LEU A 146 24.38 9.09 -1.04
N TYR A 147 25.03 9.65 -0.01
CA TYR A 147 26.30 9.16 0.51
C TYR A 147 26.51 9.54 1.96
N MET A 148 27.11 8.62 2.70
CA MET A 148 27.55 8.81 4.08
C MET A 148 29.03 8.43 4.22
N GLU A 149 29.74 9.16 5.07
CA GLU A 149 31.08 8.83 5.52
C GLU A 149 31.02 8.32 6.95
N ILE A 150 31.70 7.19 7.13
CA ILE A 150 31.91 6.52 8.42
C ILE A 150 33.42 6.44 8.63
N ASP A 151 33.87 6.65 9.86
CA ASP A 151 35.29 6.55 10.20
C ASP A 151 35.88 5.20 9.72
N PRO A 152 36.94 5.21 8.90
CA PRO A 152 37.59 3.99 8.43
C PRO A 152 38.03 3.02 9.54
N GLU A 153 38.37 3.52 10.73
CA GLU A 153 38.69 2.66 11.89
C GLU A 153 37.46 1.91 12.39
N ILE A 154 36.29 2.55 12.42
CA ILE A 154 35.03 1.90 12.79
C ILE A 154 34.62 0.85 11.75
N LEU A 155 34.81 1.12 10.45
CA LEU A 155 34.54 0.14 9.40
C LEU A 155 35.48 -1.08 9.48
N ARG A 156 36.75 -0.87 9.85
CA ARG A 156 37.76 -1.93 9.93
C ARG A 156 37.64 -2.77 11.20
N ASP A 157 37.54 -2.11 12.34
CA ASP A 157 37.68 -2.72 13.66
C ASP A 157 36.33 -2.92 14.37
N GLY A 158 35.25 -2.36 13.81
CA GLY A 158 33.93 -2.32 14.44
C GLY A 158 33.87 -1.34 15.61
N VAL A 159 32.71 -1.28 16.26
CA VAL A 159 32.49 -0.56 17.51
C VAL A 159 32.75 -1.49 18.69
N ASN A 160 33.60 -1.06 19.61
CA ASN A 160 33.98 -1.79 20.82
C ASN A 160 34.18 -0.81 22.00
N GLU A 161 34.41 -1.32 23.21
CA GLU A 161 34.54 -0.46 24.40
C GLU A 161 35.71 0.53 24.32
N ASP A 162 36.75 0.28 23.51
CA ASP A 162 37.91 1.17 23.38
C ASP A 162 37.61 2.38 22.48
N ASN A 163 36.68 2.26 21.53
CA ASN A 163 36.40 3.30 20.52
C ASN A 163 34.96 3.86 20.54
N VAL A 164 34.03 3.28 21.31
CA VAL A 164 32.63 3.72 21.33
C VAL A 164 32.43 5.10 21.95
N GLY A 165 33.27 5.50 22.92
CA GLY A 165 33.15 6.78 23.61
C GLY A 165 31.72 7.06 24.11
N ASP A 166 31.17 8.22 23.75
CA ASP A 166 29.76 8.61 24.01
C ASP A 166 28.80 8.17 22.87
N GLY A 167 29.33 7.65 21.76
CA GLY A 167 28.60 7.28 20.55
C GLY A 167 29.48 7.39 19.30
N ILE A 168 28.89 7.13 18.14
CA ILE A 168 29.54 7.20 16.82
C ILE A 168 28.87 8.26 15.95
N ASP A 169 29.67 9.10 15.30
CA ASP A 169 29.20 10.09 14.35
C ASP A 169 29.21 9.54 12.92
N ILE A 170 28.08 9.71 12.22
CA ILE A 170 27.94 9.41 10.79
C ILE A 170 27.77 10.72 10.04
N THR A 171 28.64 11.00 9.08
CA THR A 171 28.62 12.27 8.34
C THR A 171 27.94 12.09 6.99
N ILE A 172 26.85 12.83 6.74
CA ILE A 172 26.19 12.86 5.43
C ILE A 172 26.84 13.96 4.61
N LYS A 173 27.36 13.60 3.43
CA LYS A 173 28.09 14.54 2.57
C LYS A 173 28.06 14.11 1.11
N ALA A 174 28.51 15.00 0.23
CA ALA A 174 28.62 14.70 -1.20
C ALA A 174 29.52 13.49 -1.46
N LYS A 175 29.19 12.69 -2.47
CA LYS A 175 30.04 11.60 -2.94
C LYS A 175 31.45 12.10 -3.27
N PRO A 176 32.51 11.35 -2.92
CA PRO A 176 33.87 11.70 -3.31
C PRO A 176 33.98 11.92 -4.84
N GLY A 177 34.49 13.07 -5.25
CA GLY A 177 34.63 13.45 -6.66
C GLY A 177 33.40 14.12 -7.28
N ALA A 178 32.30 14.33 -6.54
CA ALA A 178 31.16 15.10 -7.00
C ALA A 178 31.55 16.56 -7.32
N PRO A 179 30.92 17.19 -8.34
CA PRO A 179 31.22 18.57 -8.72
C PRO A 179 30.71 19.59 -7.69
N SER A 180 29.70 19.22 -6.91
CA SER A 180 29.15 20.00 -5.80
C SER A 180 29.56 19.37 -4.47
N LYS A 181 29.76 20.20 -3.45
CA LYS A 181 30.02 19.75 -2.07
C LYS A 181 28.75 19.63 -1.23
N ILE A 182 27.60 19.98 -1.81
CA ILE A 182 26.31 19.88 -1.15
C ILE A 182 26.05 18.41 -0.77
N PRO A 183 25.58 18.10 0.46
CA PRO A 183 25.48 16.72 0.95
C PRO A 183 24.73 15.76 0.03
N TYR A 184 23.63 16.22 -0.57
CA TYR A 184 22.84 15.47 -1.55
C TYR A 184 22.07 16.44 -2.48
N PRO A 185 21.64 16.00 -3.68
CA PRO A 185 20.81 16.81 -4.58
C PRO A 185 19.48 17.22 -3.92
N ASP A 186 18.95 18.39 -4.31
CA ASP A 186 17.66 18.91 -3.85
C ASP A 186 17.52 19.05 -2.32
N ILE A 187 18.65 19.19 -1.61
CA ILE A 187 18.66 19.52 -0.19
C ILE A 187 17.97 20.86 0.10
N ALA A 188 17.17 20.90 1.15
CA ALA A 188 16.51 22.10 1.62
C ALA A 188 16.60 22.26 3.14
N VAL A 189 16.44 23.50 3.60
CA VAL A 189 16.31 23.80 5.03
C VAL A 189 15.07 23.11 5.58
N GLY A 190 15.23 22.39 6.68
CA GLY A 190 14.16 21.64 7.32
C GLY A 190 14.15 20.14 7.00
N ASP A 191 14.94 19.69 6.03
CA ASP A 191 15.06 18.26 5.72
C ASP A 191 15.60 17.50 6.94
N VAL A 192 15.12 16.28 7.15
CA VAL A 192 15.53 15.40 8.24
C VAL A 192 16.04 14.09 7.65
N CYS A 193 17.27 13.74 7.98
CA CYS A 193 17.86 12.48 7.59
C CYS A 193 17.55 11.42 8.65
N THR A 194 17.01 10.29 8.21
CA THR A 194 16.71 9.13 9.06
C THR A 194 17.77 8.08 8.82
N LEU A 195 18.70 7.94 9.77
CA LEU A 195 19.69 6.88 9.78
C LEU A 195 19.07 5.61 10.38
N SER A 196 19.21 4.49 9.69
CA SER A 196 19.00 3.15 10.27
C SER A 196 20.32 2.63 10.83
N TRP A 197 20.34 2.31 12.12
CA TRP A 197 21.41 1.58 12.80
C TRP A 197 20.88 0.20 13.17
N GLY A 198 21.04 -0.79 12.29
CA GLY A 198 20.53 -2.14 12.54
C GLY A 198 19.00 -2.20 12.59
N GLY A 199 18.30 -1.33 11.85
CA GLY A 199 16.84 -1.18 11.90
C GLY A 199 16.33 -0.22 12.98
N HIS A 200 17.20 0.27 13.88
CA HIS A 200 16.84 1.34 14.83
C HIS A 200 17.02 2.71 14.18
N TYR A 201 15.98 3.53 14.18
CA TYR A 201 16.02 4.85 13.54
C TYR A 201 16.58 5.94 14.44
N VAL A 202 17.56 6.68 13.93
CA VAL A 202 18.17 7.87 14.53
C VAL A 202 17.98 9.04 13.58
N PHE A 203 17.38 10.11 14.06
CA PHE A 203 17.04 11.27 13.25
C PHE A 203 18.10 12.38 13.39
N SER A 204 18.45 13.02 12.29
CA SER A 204 19.22 14.25 12.32
C SER A 204 18.41 15.40 12.92
N ALA A 205 19.10 16.46 13.38
CA ALA A 205 18.45 17.76 13.47
C ALA A 205 18.01 18.22 12.05
N PRO A 206 16.97 19.07 11.94
CA PRO A 206 16.58 19.64 10.66
C PRO A 206 17.74 20.38 9.99
N VAL A 207 17.95 20.14 8.70
CA VAL A 207 19.02 20.77 7.91
C VAL A 207 18.92 22.29 8.01
N THR A 208 20.08 22.92 8.21
CA THR A 208 20.23 24.38 8.32
C THR A 208 20.83 24.98 7.04
N GLN A 209 20.64 26.29 6.84
CA GLN A 209 21.21 26.98 5.69
C GLN A 209 22.75 26.93 5.68
N ASP A 210 23.38 27.01 6.85
CA ASP A 210 24.84 26.97 6.98
C ASP A 210 25.45 25.62 6.55
N GLN A 211 24.71 24.51 6.73
CA GLN A 211 25.09 23.18 6.23
C GLN A 211 25.00 23.08 4.70
N ILE A 212 24.10 23.86 4.07
CA ILE A 212 23.96 23.92 2.60
C ILE A 212 25.03 24.84 2.00
N ASP A 213 25.21 26.04 2.56
CA ASP A 213 26.10 27.07 2.03
C ASP A 213 27.59 26.74 2.27
N LYS A 214 27.90 26.11 3.41
CA LYS A 214 29.27 25.84 3.86
C LYS A 214 29.38 24.43 4.49
N PRO A 215 29.12 23.36 3.73
CA PRO A 215 29.10 21.98 4.24
C PRO A 215 30.42 21.53 4.89
N ASP A 216 31.57 22.06 4.44
CA ASP A 216 32.87 21.73 5.03
C ASP A 216 33.07 22.32 6.45
N LEU A 217 32.43 23.46 6.75
CA LEU A 217 32.52 24.14 8.05
C LEU A 217 31.38 23.75 8.98
N ASN A 218 30.26 23.33 8.40
CA ASN A 218 29.05 22.91 9.10
C ASN A 218 28.63 21.55 8.54
N PRO A 219 29.30 20.45 8.94
CA PRO A 219 28.95 19.12 8.44
C PRO A 219 27.56 18.71 8.91
N LEU A 220 26.85 17.94 8.09
CA LEU A 220 25.61 17.29 8.47
C LEU A 220 25.97 15.95 9.15
N VAL A 221 25.87 15.92 10.47
CA VAL A 221 26.28 14.76 11.29
C VAL A 221 25.06 14.19 12.00
N ILE A 222 24.94 12.87 11.98
CA ILE A 222 24.01 12.11 12.81
C ILE A 222 24.81 11.38 13.88
N HIS A 223 24.53 11.70 15.13
CA HIS A 223 25.18 11.08 16.28
C HIS A 223 24.39 9.85 16.75
N VAL A 224 24.96 8.67 16.63
CA VAL A 224 24.43 7.43 17.19
C VAL A 224 24.94 7.27 18.61
N SER A 225 24.08 7.54 19.60
CA SER A 225 24.47 7.50 21.02
C SER A 225 24.93 6.11 21.45
N LYS A 226 25.81 6.03 22.47
CA LYS A 226 26.19 4.76 23.09
C LYS A 226 24.98 3.97 23.59
N GLN A 227 23.92 4.65 24.05
CA GLN A 227 22.69 3.99 24.48
C GLN A 227 22.00 3.27 23.31
N THR A 228 21.85 3.94 22.17
CA THR A 228 21.31 3.33 20.95
C THR A 228 22.11 2.09 20.55
N ILE A 229 23.44 2.18 20.57
CA ILE A 229 24.33 1.06 20.24
C ILE A 229 24.12 -0.12 21.19
N LEU A 230 23.99 0.13 22.50
CA LEU A 230 23.69 -0.91 23.50
C LEU A 230 22.31 -1.54 23.31
N ASP A 231 21.29 -0.73 23.00
CA ASP A 231 19.92 -1.19 22.80
C ASP A 231 19.82 -2.13 21.59
N THR A 232 20.62 -1.89 20.55
CA THR A 232 20.71 -2.74 19.35
C THR A 232 21.47 -4.06 19.57
N LYS A 233 22.12 -4.20 20.72
CA LYS A 233 22.95 -5.36 21.13
C LYS A 233 24.19 -5.56 20.25
N ASP A 234 25.08 -6.44 20.71
CA ASP A 234 26.22 -6.89 19.93
C ASP A 234 25.78 -7.59 18.64
N THR A 235 26.59 -7.50 17.61
CA THR A 235 26.32 -8.11 16.30
C THR A 235 27.00 -9.48 16.16
N GLY A 236 26.39 -10.37 15.40
CA GLY A 236 27.07 -11.52 14.80
C GLY A 236 28.19 -11.14 13.82
N PRO A 237 28.79 -12.13 13.12
CA PRO A 237 29.96 -11.91 12.27
C PRO A 237 29.71 -10.98 11.07
N GLU A 238 28.46 -10.85 10.64
CA GLU A 238 28.03 -10.03 9.50
C GLU A 238 27.87 -8.53 9.86
N GLY A 239 27.83 -8.19 11.15
CA GLY A 239 27.54 -6.82 11.59
C GLY A 239 26.07 -6.43 11.42
N LEU A 240 25.78 -5.15 11.66
CA LEU A 240 24.50 -4.51 11.34
C LEU A 240 24.68 -3.57 10.14
N ALA A 241 23.61 -3.36 9.37
CA ALA A 241 23.66 -2.34 8.33
C ALA A 241 23.44 -0.96 8.93
N VAL A 242 24.23 -0.01 8.43
CA VAL A 242 24.06 1.41 8.62
C VAL A 242 23.72 1.99 7.26
N THR A 243 22.62 2.72 7.18
CA THR A 243 22.16 3.41 5.97
C THR A 243 21.29 4.59 6.37
N PHE A 244 20.99 5.51 5.46
CA PHE A 244 20.04 6.59 5.73
C PHE A 244 19.15 6.87 4.52
N ARG A 245 18.01 7.48 4.79
CA ARG A 245 17.15 8.14 3.80
C ARG A 245 16.85 9.56 4.25
N VAL A 246 16.31 10.38 3.36
CA VAL A 246 15.98 11.78 3.66
C VAL A 246 14.48 11.99 3.53
N LYS A 247 13.89 12.69 4.50
CA LYS A 247 12.52 13.21 4.42
C LYS A 247 12.60 14.74 4.42
N ASP A 248 11.98 15.39 3.44
CA ASP A 248 11.94 16.85 3.40
C ASP A 248 10.83 17.42 4.30
N ARG A 249 10.78 18.74 4.40
CA ARG A 249 9.80 19.43 5.26
C ARG A 249 8.34 19.28 4.84
N VAL A 250 8.04 18.82 3.61
CA VAL A 250 6.66 18.56 3.17
C VAL A 250 6.36 17.06 3.08
N ASP A 251 7.23 16.21 3.64
CA ASP A 251 7.12 14.76 3.65
C ASP A 251 7.41 14.06 2.31
N ASN A 252 8.12 14.70 1.37
CA ASN A 252 8.78 13.94 0.30
C ASN A 252 9.90 13.09 0.89
N VAL A 253 10.02 11.83 0.46
CA VAL A 253 11.09 10.91 0.87
C VAL A 253 11.99 10.63 -0.32
N SER A 254 13.29 10.46 -0.09
CA SER A 254 14.22 9.97 -1.13
C SER A 254 13.71 8.64 -1.71
N THR A 255 13.88 8.44 -3.02
CA THR A 255 13.24 7.28 -3.70
C THR A 255 13.77 5.93 -3.23
N ASP A 256 14.95 5.92 -2.61
CA ASP A 256 15.52 4.76 -1.94
C ASP A 256 16.47 5.22 -0.80
N TRP A 257 17.01 4.25 -0.07
CA TRP A 257 18.04 4.39 0.95
C TRP A 257 19.43 4.56 0.32
N CYS A 258 20.33 5.21 1.06
CA CYS A 258 21.75 5.21 0.76
C CYS A 258 22.32 3.79 0.75
N GLU A 259 23.36 3.55 -0.06
CA GLU A 259 24.12 2.30 0.00
C GLU A 259 24.57 2.02 1.44
N ALA A 260 24.27 0.82 1.91
CA ALA A 260 24.52 0.41 3.28
C ALA A 260 26.01 0.10 3.54
N ALA A 261 26.50 0.51 4.71
CA ALA A 261 27.76 0.05 5.28
C ALA A 261 27.48 -0.96 6.39
N HIS A 262 28.33 -1.96 6.56
CA HIS A 262 28.15 -2.98 7.60
C HIS A 262 29.17 -2.81 8.71
N ILE A 263 28.68 -2.65 9.94
CA ILE A 263 29.51 -2.38 11.13
C ILE A 263 29.31 -3.49 12.15
N LYS A 264 30.41 -4.02 12.68
CA LYS A 264 30.37 -4.98 13.80
C LYS A 264 30.32 -4.21 15.11
N VAL A 265 29.44 -4.61 16.01
CA VAL A 265 29.34 -4.07 17.37
C VAL A 265 29.68 -5.17 18.37
N LYS A 266 30.64 -4.90 19.25
CA LYS A 266 31.06 -5.80 20.31
C LYS A 266 31.42 -5.03 21.58
N LEU A 267 30.38 -4.68 22.33
CA LEU A 267 30.48 -4.05 23.66
C LEU A 267 30.37 -5.10 24.78
N GLY A 268 29.61 -6.17 24.53
CA GLY A 268 29.40 -7.25 25.47
C GLY A 268 30.48 -8.35 25.44
N THR A 269 30.37 -9.26 26.40
CA THR A 269 31.24 -10.43 26.56
C THR A 269 30.49 -11.74 26.38
N SER A 270 29.35 -11.72 25.65
CA SER A 270 28.56 -12.93 25.47
C SER A 270 29.38 -14.03 24.78
N PRO A 271 29.45 -15.24 25.34
CA PRO A 271 30.12 -16.38 24.75
C PRO A 271 29.24 -17.11 23.72
N LEU A 272 27.97 -16.71 23.57
CA LEU A 272 27.02 -17.40 22.70
C LEU A 272 27.19 -17.01 21.22
N PRO A 273 26.98 -17.95 20.29
CA PRO A 273 26.85 -17.61 18.88
C PRO A 273 25.50 -16.93 18.60
N ALA A 274 25.46 -16.08 17.57
CA ALA A 274 24.21 -15.54 17.03
C ALA A 274 23.33 -16.67 16.42
N PRO A 275 22.00 -16.50 16.34
CA PRO A 275 21.13 -17.49 15.72
C PRO A 275 21.36 -17.59 14.21
N ILE A 276 20.94 -18.72 13.62
CA ILE A 276 20.94 -18.94 12.18
C ILE A 276 19.50 -18.87 11.68
N ILE A 277 19.25 -18.09 10.63
CA ILE A 277 17.94 -17.98 9.98
C ILE A 277 18.02 -18.71 8.65
N SER A 278 17.12 -19.68 8.42
CA SER A 278 17.02 -20.42 7.16
C SER A 278 16.59 -19.49 6.01
N ASN A 279 16.80 -19.91 4.76
CA ASN A 279 16.35 -19.19 3.56
C ASN A 279 16.93 -17.76 3.41
N THR A 280 18.09 -17.50 4.02
CA THR A 280 18.83 -16.25 3.86
C THR A 280 19.89 -16.39 2.76
N ASP A 281 20.02 -15.37 1.90
CA ASP A 281 21.15 -15.17 1.00
C ASP A 281 21.97 -13.96 1.48
N GLY A 282 23.07 -14.25 2.19
CA GLY A 282 23.84 -13.22 2.88
C GLY A 282 22.99 -12.47 3.93
N TYR A 283 22.69 -11.20 3.64
CA TYR A 283 21.90 -10.31 4.48
C TYR A 283 20.40 -10.35 4.18
N ASP A 284 20.00 -10.98 3.06
CA ASP A 284 18.65 -10.81 2.55
C ASP A 284 17.83 -12.09 2.75
N LEU A 285 16.56 -11.90 3.12
CA LEU A 285 15.56 -12.95 3.11
C LEU A 285 14.40 -12.48 2.25
N HIS A 286 14.22 -13.14 1.11
CA HIS A 286 13.06 -12.95 0.26
C HIS A 286 11.88 -13.68 0.85
N LEU A 287 10.91 -12.93 1.39
CA LEU A 287 9.75 -13.48 2.11
C LEU A 287 8.91 -14.43 1.25
N ASP A 288 8.91 -14.25 -0.07
CA ASP A 288 8.20 -15.12 -1.02
C ASP A 288 8.80 -16.53 -1.11
N THR A 289 10.08 -16.69 -0.78
CA THR A 289 10.74 -18.00 -0.72
C THR A 289 10.28 -18.85 0.47
N LEU A 290 9.52 -18.26 1.41
CA LEU A 290 8.91 -18.99 2.50
C LEU A 290 7.67 -19.77 2.06
N GLU A 291 7.05 -19.43 0.92
CA GLU A 291 5.85 -20.11 0.38
C GLU A 291 4.71 -20.28 1.41
N GLY A 292 4.58 -19.33 2.35
CA GLY A 292 3.59 -19.33 3.42
C GLY A 292 4.00 -20.08 4.70
N GLU A 293 5.13 -20.79 4.69
CA GLU A 293 5.66 -21.50 5.86
C GLU A 293 6.29 -20.55 6.88
N ASP A 294 6.36 -21.01 8.13
CA ASP A 294 7.01 -20.29 9.22
C ASP A 294 8.51 -20.08 8.98
N LEU A 295 9.00 -18.93 9.44
CA LEU A 295 10.43 -18.62 9.42
C LEU A 295 11.18 -19.53 10.40
N GLN A 296 12.07 -20.37 9.88
CA GLN A 296 12.85 -21.28 10.71
C GLN A 296 14.12 -20.60 11.24
N VAL A 297 14.28 -20.66 12.57
CA VAL A 297 15.48 -20.20 13.28
C VAL A 297 16.15 -21.38 13.98
N MET A 298 17.47 -21.45 13.87
CA MET A 298 18.29 -22.50 14.46
C MET A 298 19.28 -21.90 15.46
N VAL A 299 19.37 -22.53 16.64
CA VAL A 299 20.35 -22.20 17.67
C VAL A 299 21.29 -23.37 17.86
N TRP A 300 22.59 -23.13 17.65
CA TRP A 300 23.64 -24.11 17.87
C TRP A 300 24.07 -24.12 19.34
N ALA A 301 23.44 -24.99 20.12
CA ALA A 301 23.71 -25.15 21.54
C ALA A 301 24.91 -26.09 21.75
N GLU A 302 26.12 -25.62 21.42
CA GLU A 302 27.35 -26.42 21.46
C GLU A 302 27.98 -26.50 22.84
N SER A 303 28.10 -25.36 23.52
CA SER A 303 28.79 -25.27 24.80
C SER A 303 27.97 -25.89 25.93
N ILE A 304 28.47 -26.97 26.51
CA ILE A 304 27.85 -27.65 27.66
C ILE A 304 27.90 -26.81 28.96
N ASP A 305 28.71 -25.75 28.99
CA ASP A 305 28.79 -24.83 30.12
C ASP A 305 27.67 -23.77 30.03
N GLU A 306 27.38 -23.31 28.81
CA GLU A 306 26.36 -22.29 28.53
C GLU A 306 24.96 -22.90 28.44
N PHE A 307 24.83 -24.08 27.82
CA PHE A 307 23.56 -24.77 27.58
C PHE A 307 23.44 -26.06 28.41
N LYS A 308 22.26 -26.29 28.98
CA LYS A 308 21.92 -27.49 29.74
C LYS A 308 20.60 -28.08 29.26
N HIS A 309 20.43 -29.38 29.51
CA HIS A 309 19.12 -30.03 29.38
C HIS A 309 18.08 -29.26 30.20
N GLU A 310 16.86 -29.10 29.65
CA GLU A 310 15.75 -28.30 30.21
C GLU A 310 15.92 -26.77 30.21
N ASP A 311 17.04 -26.23 29.72
CA ASP A 311 17.08 -24.79 29.43
C ASP A 311 16.02 -24.44 28.36
N THR A 312 15.45 -23.25 28.46
CA THR A 312 14.51 -22.72 27.47
C THR A 312 15.21 -21.68 26.62
N ILE A 313 15.23 -21.90 25.30
CA ILE A 313 15.67 -20.93 24.31
C ILE A 313 14.49 -20.04 23.96
N ILE A 314 14.67 -18.73 24.09
CA ILE A 314 13.69 -17.71 23.72
C ILE A 314 14.25 -16.96 22.53
N VAL A 315 13.79 -17.27 21.31
CA VAL A 315 14.14 -16.51 20.11
C VAL A 315 13.25 -15.27 20.04
N SER A 316 13.86 -14.13 19.74
CA SER A 316 13.20 -12.85 19.53
C SER A 316 13.50 -12.35 18.11
N LEU A 317 12.46 -12.00 17.37
CA LEU A 317 12.52 -11.25 16.11
C LEU A 317 12.01 -9.85 16.37
N ALA A 318 12.85 -8.85 16.17
CA ALA A 318 12.53 -7.45 16.47
C ALA A 318 12.89 -6.54 15.29
N GLY A 319 12.05 -5.56 15.01
CA GLY A 319 12.29 -4.56 13.97
C GLY A 319 11.21 -3.49 14.00
N ASN A 320 11.27 -2.55 13.07
CA ASN A 320 10.19 -1.60 12.83
C ASN A 320 9.44 -2.01 11.55
N THR A 321 8.12 -1.85 11.53
CA THR A 321 7.33 -1.96 10.29
C THR A 321 7.77 -0.89 9.30
N TYR A 322 7.36 -1.00 8.03
CA TYR A 322 7.64 0.03 7.04
C TYR A 322 7.13 1.42 7.47
N GLY A 323 6.01 1.47 8.20
CA GLY A 323 5.44 2.67 8.81
C GLY A 323 6.21 3.18 10.03
N GLY A 324 7.19 2.44 10.54
CA GLY A 324 8.03 2.82 11.68
C GLY A 324 7.56 2.30 13.04
N GLU A 325 6.53 1.45 13.07
CA GLU A 325 6.01 0.89 14.33
C GLU A 325 6.92 -0.24 14.84
N PRO A 326 7.30 -0.25 16.13
CA PRO A 326 8.13 -1.33 16.68
C PRO A 326 7.33 -2.63 16.77
N GLN A 327 7.93 -3.73 16.31
CA GLN A 327 7.40 -5.07 16.39
C GLN A 327 8.40 -6.00 17.08
N LEU A 328 7.89 -6.84 17.97
CA LEU A 328 8.66 -7.87 18.68
C LEU A 328 7.84 -9.15 18.75
N THR A 329 8.35 -10.21 18.12
CA THR A 329 7.77 -11.55 18.21
C THR A 329 8.73 -12.48 18.92
N GLN A 330 8.22 -13.28 19.87
CA GLN A 330 9.02 -14.23 20.64
C GLN A 330 8.46 -15.64 20.55
N VAL A 331 9.35 -16.61 20.39
CA VAL A 331 9.03 -18.03 20.42
C VAL A 331 9.97 -18.77 21.36
N ARG A 332 9.44 -19.80 22.02
CA ARG A 332 10.13 -20.50 23.11
C ARG A 332 10.28 -21.97 22.77
N GLN A 333 11.44 -22.54 23.03
CA GLN A 333 11.70 -23.96 22.84
C GLN A 333 12.61 -24.49 23.95
N THR A 334 12.16 -25.55 24.64
CA THR A 334 12.98 -26.25 25.63
C THR A 334 13.99 -27.16 24.94
N ILE A 335 15.21 -27.18 25.47
CA ILE A 335 16.27 -28.10 25.05
C ILE A 335 15.95 -29.50 25.61
N ASN A 336 15.41 -30.36 24.75
CA ASN A 336 15.02 -31.73 25.11
C ASN A 336 16.17 -32.75 24.99
N ASN A 337 17.22 -32.42 24.25
CA ASN A 337 18.41 -33.27 24.06
C ASN A 337 19.56 -32.78 24.92
N THR A 338 20.48 -33.66 25.31
CA THR A 338 21.72 -33.22 25.99
C THR A 338 22.62 -32.47 25.01
N PRO A 339 23.06 -31.23 25.29
CA PRO A 339 24.04 -30.52 24.47
C PRO A 339 25.34 -31.34 24.28
N PRO A 340 26.04 -31.24 23.12
CA PRO A 340 25.79 -30.31 22.02
C PRO A 340 24.58 -30.72 21.16
N THR A 341 23.73 -29.75 20.78
CA THR A 341 22.54 -30.02 19.96
C THR A 341 22.10 -28.80 19.15
N LEU A 342 21.36 -29.03 18.07
CA LEU A 342 20.73 -27.99 17.28
C LEU A 342 19.27 -27.85 17.72
N VAL A 343 18.88 -26.65 18.12
CA VAL A 343 17.52 -26.33 18.54
C VAL A 343 16.82 -25.59 17.41
N PHE A 344 15.67 -26.10 16.96
CA PHE A 344 14.87 -25.51 15.90
C PHE A 344 13.68 -24.77 16.50
N LEU A 345 13.45 -23.54 16.05
CA LEU A 345 12.31 -22.72 16.41
C LEU A 345 11.63 -22.23 15.14
N LYS A 346 10.31 -22.07 15.20
CA LYS A 346 9.49 -21.55 14.12
C LYS A 346 8.90 -20.21 14.55
N LEU A 347 9.28 -19.14 13.87
CA LEU A 347 8.65 -17.83 14.01
C LEU A 347 7.49 -17.75 13.01
N PRO A 348 6.30 -17.28 13.43
CA PRO A 348 5.14 -17.18 12.54
C PRO A 348 5.46 -16.41 11.25
N ASN A 349 5.03 -16.94 10.09
CA ASN A 349 5.22 -16.25 8.80
C ASN A 349 4.68 -14.81 8.81
N VAL A 350 3.52 -14.60 9.44
CA VAL A 350 2.89 -13.28 9.59
C VAL A 350 3.80 -12.27 10.31
N ALA A 351 4.57 -12.71 11.31
CA ALA A 351 5.48 -11.83 12.02
C ALA A 351 6.65 -11.38 11.12
N ALA A 352 7.09 -12.24 10.21
CA ALA A 352 8.09 -11.87 9.22
C ALA A 352 7.51 -10.93 8.14
N ARG A 353 6.30 -11.21 7.66
CA ARG A 353 5.58 -10.38 6.68
C ARG A 353 5.25 -8.98 7.20
N ALA A 354 4.93 -8.84 8.49
CA ALA A 354 4.72 -7.54 9.13
C ALA A 354 5.97 -6.63 9.10
N LEU A 355 7.15 -7.20 8.90
CA LEU A 355 8.44 -6.52 8.84
C LEU A 355 9.01 -6.48 7.40
N ALA A 356 8.19 -6.67 6.38
CA ALA A 356 8.62 -6.57 4.99
C ALA A 356 9.18 -5.17 4.66
N LYS A 357 10.18 -5.14 3.76
CA LYS A 357 10.92 -3.94 3.32
C LYS A 357 11.68 -3.23 4.44
N THR A 358 11.96 -3.92 5.56
CA THR A 358 12.76 -3.37 6.66
C THR A 358 13.90 -4.30 7.06
N GLN A 359 14.83 -3.74 7.83
CA GLN A 359 15.88 -4.52 8.47
C GLN A 359 15.42 -4.98 9.86
N VAL A 360 15.59 -6.26 10.12
CA VAL A 360 15.18 -6.93 11.36
C VAL A 360 16.38 -7.49 12.11
N SER A 361 16.25 -7.58 13.42
CA SER A 361 17.20 -8.22 14.32
C SER A 361 16.61 -9.52 14.86
N CYS A 362 17.41 -10.58 14.86
CA CYS A 362 17.05 -11.87 15.44
C CYS A 362 18.13 -12.27 16.45
N TYR A 363 17.72 -12.50 17.69
CA TYR A 363 18.59 -12.94 18.79
C TYR A 363 17.88 -13.93 19.68
N TYR A 364 18.59 -14.58 20.59
CA TYR A 364 17.96 -15.45 21.58
C TYR A 364 18.52 -15.24 22.99
N ALA A 365 17.69 -15.59 23.97
CA ALA A 365 18.08 -15.66 25.36
C ALA A 365 17.99 -17.10 25.85
N VAL A 366 18.91 -17.49 26.74
CA VAL A 366 18.88 -18.76 27.44
C VAL A 366 18.25 -18.53 28.81
N GLU A 367 17.11 -19.15 29.06
CA GLU A 367 16.43 -19.13 30.35
C GLU A 367 16.68 -20.43 31.10
N ARG A 368 17.08 -20.31 32.37
CA ARG A 368 17.29 -21.42 33.29
C ARG A 368 16.58 -21.14 34.60
N ASN A 369 15.70 -22.04 35.02
CA ASN A 369 14.90 -21.89 36.25
C ASN A 369 14.13 -20.55 36.32
N GLY A 370 13.59 -20.09 35.19
CA GLY A 370 12.82 -18.84 35.10
C GLY A 370 13.65 -17.55 35.09
N ALA A 371 14.99 -17.64 35.03
CA ALA A 371 15.87 -16.48 34.90
C ALA A 371 16.67 -16.53 33.60
N ILE A 372 16.80 -15.39 32.92
CA ILE A 372 17.69 -15.25 31.77
C ILE A 372 19.14 -15.31 32.29
N VAL A 373 19.89 -16.31 31.85
CA VAL A 373 21.30 -16.50 32.24
C VAL A 373 22.27 -15.96 31.22
N GLN A 374 21.86 -15.88 29.95
CA GLN A 374 22.70 -15.42 28.86
C GLN A 374 21.85 -14.92 27.69
N THR A 375 22.40 -14.02 26.87
CA THR A 375 21.78 -13.52 25.64
C THR A 375 22.78 -13.54 24.50
N SER A 376 22.35 -13.96 23.32
CA SER A 376 23.20 -13.99 22.13
C SER A 376 23.41 -12.59 21.54
N PRO A 377 24.47 -12.40 20.75
CA PRO A 377 24.48 -11.33 19.75
C PRO A 377 23.30 -11.47 18.78
N SER A 378 22.96 -10.36 18.13
CA SER A 378 21.91 -10.26 17.12
C SER A 378 22.43 -10.61 15.73
N ARG A 379 21.60 -11.30 14.95
CA ARG A 379 21.75 -11.43 13.50
C ARG A 379 20.80 -10.44 12.83
N PHE A 380 21.33 -9.58 11.96
CA PHE A 380 20.55 -8.58 11.22
C PHE A 380 20.30 -9.07 9.81
N ILE A 381 19.06 -8.97 9.33
CA ILE A 381 18.61 -9.43 8.01
C ILE A 381 17.66 -8.40 7.41
N ASN A 382 17.74 -8.18 6.10
CA ASN A 382 16.79 -7.39 5.34
C ASN A 382 15.66 -8.32 4.86
N PHE A 383 14.42 -7.94 5.15
CA PHE A 383 13.27 -8.67 4.63
C PHE A 383 12.82 -8.05 3.31
N ILE A 384 13.01 -8.79 2.22
CA ILE A 384 12.66 -8.37 0.86
C ILE A 384 11.32 -9.00 0.48
N GLY A 385 10.41 -8.20 -0.08
CA GLY A 385 9.08 -8.62 -0.48
C GLY A 385 8.05 -7.52 -0.25
N GLU A 386 6.81 -7.75 -0.69
CA GLU A 386 5.73 -6.79 -0.50
C GLU A 386 5.21 -6.79 0.95
N ILE A 387 4.81 -5.59 1.40
CA ILE A 387 4.09 -5.41 2.67
C ILE A 387 2.71 -6.06 2.48
N GLU A 388 2.25 -6.82 3.48
CA GLU A 388 0.89 -7.38 3.44
C GLU A 388 -0.13 -6.23 3.43
N GLN A 389 -0.75 -6.00 2.28
CA GLN A 389 -1.79 -4.98 2.08
C GLN A 389 -3.17 -5.56 2.42
N LEU A 390 -4.08 -4.72 2.91
CA LEU A 390 -5.46 -5.15 3.13
C LEU A 390 -6.12 -5.42 1.76
N ALA A 391 -6.86 -6.51 1.64
CA ALA A 391 -7.58 -6.86 0.41
C ALA A 391 -8.62 -5.78 0.07
N ALA A 392 -8.85 -5.56 -1.22
CA ALA A 392 -9.87 -4.62 -1.69
C ALA A 392 -11.27 -5.06 -1.24
N PRO A 393 -12.21 -4.12 -1.05
CA PRO A 393 -13.61 -4.47 -0.80
C PRO A 393 -14.25 -5.08 -2.06
N LEU A 394 -15.30 -5.88 -1.88
CA LEU A 394 -16.09 -6.48 -2.94
C LEU A 394 -17.53 -5.93 -2.93
N VAL A 395 -18.16 -5.82 -4.09
CA VAL A 395 -19.56 -5.37 -4.22
C VAL A 395 -20.37 -6.54 -4.77
N GLU A 396 -21.28 -7.10 -3.97
CA GLU A 396 -22.06 -8.29 -4.38
C GLU A 396 -23.14 -7.98 -5.41
N ASP A 397 -23.64 -6.74 -5.43
CA ASP A 397 -24.67 -6.27 -6.36
C ASP A 397 -24.11 -6.00 -7.78
N GLU A 398 -22.81 -6.22 -8.00
CA GLU A 398 -22.14 -6.00 -9.27
C GLU A 398 -22.46 -7.10 -10.29
N GLU A 399 -22.81 -6.67 -11.51
CA GLU A 399 -23.00 -7.59 -12.64
C GLU A 399 -22.28 -7.08 -13.89
N ASP A 400 -21.26 -7.83 -14.33
CA ASP A 400 -20.47 -7.55 -15.55
C ASP A 400 -19.81 -6.16 -15.54
N GLY A 401 -19.18 -5.83 -14.42
CA GLY A 401 -18.49 -4.58 -14.12
C GLY A 401 -19.42 -3.39 -13.93
N SER A 402 -20.74 -3.62 -13.77
CA SER A 402 -21.74 -2.56 -13.70
C SER A 402 -22.65 -2.71 -12.48
N LEU A 403 -23.08 -1.57 -11.93
CA LEU A 403 -24.07 -1.50 -10.85
C LEU A 403 -25.37 -0.85 -11.33
N ASP A 404 -26.51 -1.43 -10.92
CA ASP A 404 -27.81 -0.82 -11.16
C ASP A 404 -27.96 0.46 -10.31
N PRO A 405 -28.12 1.65 -10.93
CA PRO A 405 -28.23 2.92 -10.21
C PRO A 405 -29.48 3.02 -9.33
N ASP A 406 -30.49 2.17 -9.52
CA ASP A 406 -31.74 2.16 -8.76
C ASP A 406 -31.72 1.23 -7.53
N LEU A 407 -30.57 0.62 -7.22
CA LEU A 407 -30.37 -0.13 -5.97
C LEU A 407 -30.70 0.75 -4.76
N THR A 408 -31.49 0.20 -3.82
CA THR A 408 -31.89 0.94 -2.62
C THR A 408 -30.78 1.03 -1.59
N ASN A 409 -29.96 -0.03 -1.50
CA ASN A 409 -28.71 -0.08 -0.75
C ASN A 409 -27.69 -0.88 -1.56
N ILE A 410 -26.42 -0.65 -1.29
CA ILE A 410 -25.29 -1.40 -1.83
C ILE A 410 -24.65 -2.15 -0.67
N GLU A 411 -24.46 -3.46 -0.81
CA GLU A 411 -23.77 -4.28 0.18
C GLU A 411 -22.29 -4.42 -0.20
N ILE A 412 -21.42 -3.84 0.61
CA ILE A 412 -19.97 -3.85 0.38
C ILE A 412 -19.33 -4.84 1.34
N ASN A 413 -18.82 -5.95 0.81
CA ASN A 413 -18.10 -6.95 1.57
C ASN A 413 -16.67 -6.48 1.88
N ILE A 414 -16.31 -6.51 3.15
CA ILE A 414 -14.94 -6.35 3.63
C ILE A 414 -14.37 -7.75 3.88
N PRO A 415 -13.33 -8.18 3.12
CA PRO A 415 -12.77 -9.51 3.28
C PRO A 415 -12.25 -9.77 4.69
N PHE A 416 -12.38 -11.02 5.13
CA PHE A 416 -11.89 -11.46 6.44
C PHE A 416 -10.40 -11.12 6.63
N ASN A 417 -10.08 -10.52 7.77
CA ASN A 417 -8.71 -10.27 8.17
C ASN A 417 -8.53 -10.49 9.68
N LYS A 418 -7.61 -11.40 10.04
CA LYS A 418 -7.30 -11.75 11.44
C LYS A 418 -6.73 -10.59 12.27
N ASP A 419 -6.22 -9.54 11.61
CA ASP A 419 -5.65 -8.36 12.27
C ASP A 419 -6.73 -7.33 12.65
N PHE A 420 -8.00 -7.58 12.33
CA PHE A 420 -9.11 -6.72 12.74
C PHE A 420 -9.53 -7.03 14.18
N ALA A 421 -9.74 -5.98 14.97
CA ALA A 421 -10.18 -6.06 16.36
C ALA A 421 -11.50 -5.30 16.57
N VAL A 422 -12.24 -5.65 17.62
CA VAL A 422 -13.55 -5.04 17.96
C VAL A 422 -13.46 -3.54 18.23
N GLU A 423 -12.28 -3.03 18.58
CA GLU A 423 -12.05 -1.60 18.82
C GLU A 423 -11.70 -0.82 17.54
N ASP A 424 -11.47 -1.53 16.43
CA ASP A 424 -11.18 -0.93 15.14
C ASP A 424 -12.46 -0.39 14.49
N ALA A 425 -12.28 0.52 13.54
CA ALA A 425 -13.36 0.96 12.67
C ALA A 425 -12.93 0.85 11.20
N ILE A 426 -13.91 0.74 10.30
CA ILE A 426 -13.70 0.77 8.86
C ILE A 426 -14.19 2.10 8.31
N GLU A 427 -13.29 2.84 7.66
CA GLU A 427 -13.60 4.05 6.90
C GLU A 427 -13.66 3.70 5.42
N LEU A 428 -14.88 3.65 4.88
CA LEU A 428 -15.10 3.34 3.47
C LEU A 428 -14.88 4.57 2.58
N ASN A 429 -14.01 4.43 1.57
CA ASN A 429 -13.74 5.44 0.58
C ASN A 429 -14.63 5.25 -0.66
N TRP A 430 -15.57 6.17 -0.87
CA TRP A 430 -16.49 6.17 -2.01
C TRP A 430 -16.01 7.13 -3.10
N PHE A 431 -15.24 6.66 -4.09
CA PHE A 431 -14.74 7.51 -5.16
C PHE A 431 -15.59 7.37 -6.43
N GLY A 432 -16.54 8.30 -6.62
CA GLY A 432 -17.41 8.32 -7.80
C GLY A 432 -17.01 9.38 -8.82
N LEU A 433 -17.03 9.05 -10.11
CA LEU A 433 -16.98 10.00 -11.21
C LEU A 433 -18.33 10.04 -11.92
N ARG A 434 -18.93 11.22 -11.99
CA ARG A 434 -20.18 11.44 -12.72
C ARG A 434 -19.96 11.46 -14.24
N PRO A 435 -21.02 11.36 -15.07
CA PRO A 435 -20.90 11.46 -16.54
C PRO A 435 -20.20 12.72 -17.04
N ASN A 436 -20.31 13.83 -16.28
CA ASN A 436 -19.66 15.10 -16.58
C ASN A 436 -18.22 15.19 -16.04
N LEU A 437 -17.65 14.08 -15.56
CA LEU A 437 -16.31 13.93 -14.97
C LEU A 437 -16.09 14.66 -13.64
N SER A 438 -17.13 15.23 -13.03
CA SER A 438 -17.05 15.76 -11.67
C SER A 438 -16.97 14.62 -10.64
N THR A 439 -16.23 14.86 -9.56
CA THR A 439 -16.01 13.86 -8.52
C THR A 439 -17.08 13.97 -7.44
N TYR A 440 -17.69 12.84 -7.13
CA TYR A 440 -18.58 12.68 -5.98
C TYR A 440 -17.93 11.73 -4.97
N ASN A 441 -17.41 12.31 -3.89
CA ASN A 441 -16.68 11.59 -2.85
C ASN A 441 -17.21 12.00 -1.46
N PRO A 442 -18.39 11.47 -1.06
CA PRO A 442 -18.99 11.77 0.22
C PRO A 442 -18.12 11.26 1.37
N GLU A 443 -18.30 11.85 2.55
CA GLU A 443 -17.82 11.26 3.80
C GLU A 443 -18.93 10.35 4.33
N LEU A 444 -18.61 9.08 4.53
CA LEU A 444 -19.54 8.07 5.03
C LEU A 444 -19.34 7.84 6.53
N GLU A 445 -20.35 7.28 7.20
CA GLU A 445 -20.22 6.91 8.60
C GLU A 445 -19.20 5.77 8.77
N TRP A 446 -18.40 5.83 9.84
CA TRP A 446 -17.49 4.75 10.17
C TRP A 446 -18.26 3.51 10.59
N TYR A 447 -17.84 2.35 10.07
CA TYR A 447 -18.42 1.07 10.45
C TYR A 447 -17.61 0.45 11.59
N PHE A 448 -18.30 -0.01 12.64
CA PHE A 448 -17.68 -0.70 13.78
C PHE A 448 -18.12 -2.17 13.77
N PRO A 449 -17.25 -3.10 13.33
CA PRO A 449 -17.62 -4.50 13.23
C PRO A 449 -17.82 -5.12 14.61
N SER A 450 -18.82 -5.98 14.71
CA SER A 450 -19.08 -6.81 15.89
C SER A 450 -18.12 -7.99 15.99
N GLU A 451 -18.03 -8.61 17.17
CA GLU A 451 -17.18 -9.79 17.39
C GLU A 451 -17.56 -10.96 16.46
N ASP A 452 -18.84 -11.15 16.18
CA ASP A 452 -19.33 -12.21 15.28
C ASP A 452 -18.91 -11.94 13.83
N GLU A 453 -18.96 -10.69 13.36
CA GLU A 453 -18.50 -10.29 12.03
C GLU A 453 -16.99 -10.49 11.84
N LEU A 454 -16.21 -10.19 12.87
CA LEU A 454 -14.75 -10.39 12.84
C LEU A 454 -14.33 -11.86 12.83
N GLN A 455 -15.22 -12.79 13.20
CA GLN A 455 -14.98 -14.24 13.15
C GLN A 455 -15.48 -14.89 11.86
N ALA A 456 -16.24 -14.17 11.03
CA ALA A 456 -16.77 -14.70 9.78
C ALA A 456 -15.66 -14.80 8.71
N GLU A 457 -15.31 -16.02 8.32
CA GLU A 457 -14.26 -16.27 7.30
C GLU A 457 -14.64 -15.71 5.90
N GLU A 458 -15.93 -15.47 5.65
CA GLU A 458 -16.43 -14.85 4.40
C GLU A 458 -16.41 -13.31 4.46
N GLY A 459 -15.91 -12.71 5.55
CA GLY A 459 -15.93 -11.27 5.78
C GLY A 459 -17.27 -10.76 6.32
N PHE A 460 -17.48 -9.45 6.23
CA PHE A 460 -18.70 -8.78 6.71
C PHE A 460 -19.11 -7.64 5.78
N PHE A 461 -20.36 -7.20 5.87
CA PHE A 461 -20.95 -6.24 4.94
C PHE A 461 -21.15 -4.86 5.55
N ILE A 462 -20.80 -3.83 4.80
CA ILE A 462 -21.10 -2.43 5.11
C ILE A 462 -22.22 -1.97 4.16
N PRO A 463 -23.43 -1.64 4.67
CA PRO A 463 -24.51 -1.13 3.85
C PRO A 463 -24.31 0.35 3.54
N VAL A 464 -24.44 0.73 2.27
CA VAL A 464 -24.44 2.13 1.82
C VAL A 464 -25.76 2.47 1.15
N GLU A 465 -26.37 3.61 1.53
CA GLU A 465 -27.62 4.06 0.92
C GLU A 465 -27.49 4.32 -0.60
N GLY A 466 -28.43 3.78 -1.37
CA GLY A 466 -28.49 3.87 -2.84
C GLY A 466 -28.48 5.29 -3.41
N LYS A 467 -28.84 6.30 -2.62
CA LYS A 467 -28.76 7.72 -3.01
C LYS A 467 -27.35 8.15 -3.47
N HIS A 468 -26.30 7.52 -2.92
CA HIS A 468 -24.91 7.79 -3.28
C HIS A 468 -24.51 7.16 -4.62
N LEU A 469 -25.16 6.07 -5.01
CA LEU A 469 -24.97 5.42 -6.30
C LEU A 469 -25.81 6.09 -7.38
N LYS A 470 -27.07 6.45 -7.09
CA LYS A 470 -27.98 7.06 -8.09
C LYS A 470 -27.40 8.33 -8.72
N THR A 471 -26.69 9.14 -7.94
CA THR A 471 -26.03 10.37 -8.45
C THR A 471 -24.86 10.09 -9.40
N LEU A 472 -24.38 8.85 -9.47
CA LEU A 472 -23.33 8.39 -10.38
C LEU A 472 -23.89 7.76 -11.67
N GLU A 473 -25.20 7.73 -11.88
CA GLU A 473 -25.81 7.15 -13.09
C GLU A 473 -25.19 7.68 -14.39
N GLY A 474 -24.67 6.77 -15.21
CA GLY A 474 -23.88 7.01 -16.43
C GLY A 474 -22.39 7.32 -16.18
N GLY A 475 -21.93 7.15 -14.94
CA GLY A 475 -20.57 7.40 -14.48
C GLY A 475 -19.90 6.12 -13.95
N THR A 476 -18.96 6.28 -13.02
CA THR A 476 -18.19 5.17 -12.44
C THR A 476 -18.03 5.28 -10.92
N LEU A 477 -17.78 4.15 -10.26
CA LEU A 477 -17.51 4.03 -8.84
C LEU A 477 -16.23 3.20 -8.62
N THR A 478 -15.33 3.67 -7.76
CA THR A 478 -14.18 2.90 -7.26
C THR A 478 -14.21 2.95 -5.73
N LEU A 479 -14.05 1.78 -5.11
CA LEU A 479 -14.12 1.63 -3.65
C LEU A 479 -12.78 1.21 -3.08
N SER A 480 -12.46 1.70 -1.90
CA SER A 480 -11.40 1.19 -1.03
C SER A 480 -11.79 1.45 0.42
N TYR A 481 -11.03 1.00 1.38
CA TYR A 481 -11.28 1.34 2.78
C TYR A 481 -9.97 1.53 3.56
N ASN A 482 -10.07 2.21 4.69
CA ASN A 482 -9.02 2.25 5.70
C ASN A 482 -9.49 1.45 6.93
N GLN A 483 -8.63 0.57 7.45
CA GLN A 483 -8.74 0.11 8.82
C GLN A 483 -8.25 1.24 9.73
N LEU A 484 -9.10 1.67 10.65
CA LEU A 484 -8.82 2.69 11.66
C LEU A 484 -8.49 2.01 12.98
N ARG A 485 -7.35 2.35 13.59
CA ARG A 485 -6.97 1.92 14.93
C ARG A 485 -6.67 3.13 15.81
N ALA A 486 -6.94 3.01 17.10
CA ALA A 486 -6.53 4.02 18.07
C ALA A 486 -4.99 4.02 18.20
N GLY A 487 -4.37 5.19 18.00
CA GLY A 487 -2.96 5.43 18.25
C GLY A 487 -2.69 5.90 19.69
N GLU A 488 -1.51 6.46 19.92
CA GLU A 488 -1.23 7.13 21.19
C GLU A 488 -2.02 8.44 21.30
N GLY A 489 -2.75 8.64 22.40
CA GLY A 489 -3.57 9.85 22.58
C GLY A 489 -4.85 9.83 21.73
N ASP A 490 -5.09 10.93 21.00
CA ASP A 490 -6.26 11.09 20.11
C ASP A 490 -5.93 10.75 18.64
N ASP A 491 -4.74 10.19 18.37
CA ASP A 491 -4.30 9.86 17.01
C ASP A 491 -5.05 8.64 16.46
N ILE A 492 -5.29 8.65 15.14
CA ILE A 492 -5.96 7.56 14.43
C ILE A 492 -5.01 7.02 13.37
N ILE A 493 -4.59 5.77 13.55
CA ILE A 493 -3.75 5.06 12.59
C ILE A 493 -4.66 4.54 11.48
N ARG A 494 -4.30 4.86 10.23
CA ARG A 494 -5.02 4.45 9.01
C ARG A 494 -4.18 3.45 8.24
N ARG A 495 -4.69 2.22 8.07
CA ARG A 495 -4.11 1.23 7.17
C ARG A 495 -5.00 1.08 5.94
N PRO A 496 -4.56 1.49 4.75
CA PRO A 496 -5.38 1.42 3.54
C PRO A 496 -5.48 0.00 2.98
N SER A 497 -6.59 -0.26 2.30
CA SER A 497 -6.78 -1.40 1.41
C SER A 497 -6.26 -1.14 0.00
N LEU A 498 -6.14 -2.23 -0.76
CA LEU A 498 -6.16 -2.15 -2.21
C LEU A 498 -7.45 -1.46 -2.70
N GLU A 499 -7.36 -0.79 -3.84
CA GLU A 499 -8.54 -0.30 -4.55
C GLU A 499 -9.26 -1.46 -5.23
N ALA A 500 -10.59 -1.47 -5.10
CA ALA A 500 -11.45 -2.36 -5.85
C ALA A 500 -11.43 -1.99 -7.34
N GLN A 501 -11.90 -2.92 -8.16
CA GLN A 501 -12.13 -2.67 -9.57
C GLN A 501 -13.07 -1.47 -9.75
N THR A 502 -12.77 -0.59 -10.71
CA THR A 502 -13.70 0.49 -11.09
C THR A 502 -14.91 -0.11 -11.79
N LEU A 503 -16.10 0.19 -11.24
CA LEU A 503 -17.40 -0.23 -11.76
C LEU A 503 -18.07 0.89 -12.54
N ASP A 504 -18.77 0.55 -13.61
CA ASP A 504 -19.71 1.44 -14.28
C ASP A 504 -21.02 1.52 -13.48
N VAL A 505 -21.71 2.65 -13.51
CA VAL A 505 -23.00 2.82 -12.85
C VAL A 505 -24.07 3.09 -13.90
N GLY A 506 -24.94 2.11 -14.17
CA GLY A 506 -25.94 2.20 -15.25
C GLY A 506 -25.88 1.02 -16.22
N GLU A 507 -26.06 1.33 -17.51
CA GLU A 507 -26.08 0.30 -18.56
C GLU A 507 -24.73 -0.41 -18.69
N ARG A 508 -24.79 -1.74 -18.81
CA ARG A 508 -23.62 -2.60 -19.02
C ARG A 508 -22.92 -2.25 -20.33
N GLN A 509 -21.60 -2.06 -20.25
CA GLN A 509 -20.77 -1.79 -21.42
C GLN A 509 -20.13 -3.09 -21.94
N PHE A 510 -20.75 -3.67 -22.97
CA PHE A 510 -20.17 -4.82 -23.68
C PHE A 510 -19.35 -4.36 -24.89
N GLU A 511 -18.07 -4.12 -24.64
CA GLU A 511 -17.12 -3.64 -25.66
C GLU A 511 -16.60 -4.74 -26.59
N LEU A 512 -16.77 -6.02 -26.21
CA LEU A 512 -16.17 -7.15 -26.91
C LEU A 512 -17.21 -8.03 -27.64
N ASP A 513 -16.80 -8.57 -28.78
CA ASP A 513 -17.57 -9.56 -29.53
C ASP A 513 -17.77 -10.83 -28.69
N LYS A 514 -18.89 -11.53 -28.90
CA LYS A 514 -19.18 -12.81 -28.23
C LYS A 514 -18.09 -13.87 -28.48
N PRO A 515 -17.86 -14.81 -27.54
CA PRO A 515 -16.93 -15.91 -27.77
C PRO A 515 -17.45 -16.83 -28.88
N ILE A 516 -16.56 -17.64 -29.45
CA ILE A 516 -16.89 -18.62 -30.49
C ILE A 516 -16.62 -20.02 -29.93
N VAL A 517 -17.65 -20.85 -29.83
CA VAL A 517 -17.52 -22.26 -29.42
C VAL A 517 -17.52 -23.15 -30.64
N GLN A 518 -16.46 -23.94 -30.83
CA GLN A 518 -16.35 -24.83 -31.99
C GLN A 518 -17.41 -25.95 -31.94
N GLY A 519 -18.25 -26.02 -32.98
CA GLY A 519 -19.34 -27.01 -33.05
C GLY A 519 -20.70 -26.47 -32.65
N GLU A 520 -20.76 -25.26 -32.08
CA GLU A 520 -22.01 -24.49 -32.02
C GLU A 520 -22.39 -24.03 -33.43
N GLN A 521 -23.65 -24.28 -33.82
CA GLN A 521 -24.25 -23.82 -35.08
C GLN A 521 -25.70 -23.40 -34.86
N ASP A 522 -26.03 -22.19 -35.27
CA ASP A 522 -27.39 -21.62 -35.22
C ASP A 522 -28.04 -21.69 -33.83
N GLY A 523 -27.26 -21.48 -32.76
CA GLY A 523 -27.71 -21.49 -31.37
C GLY A 523 -27.88 -22.88 -30.77
N VAL A 524 -27.36 -23.92 -31.42
CA VAL A 524 -27.39 -25.30 -30.93
C VAL A 524 -26.01 -25.92 -31.02
N LEU A 525 -25.62 -26.68 -30.00
CA LEU A 525 -24.41 -27.51 -30.02
C LEU A 525 -24.81 -28.97 -29.80
N GLU A 526 -24.47 -29.83 -30.76
CA GLU A 526 -24.69 -31.28 -30.68
C GLU A 526 -23.39 -31.97 -30.22
N PRO A 527 -23.32 -32.51 -28.98
CA PRO A 527 -22.08 -33.08 -28.46
C PRO A 527 -21.55 -34.28 -29.26
N GLU A 528 -22.44 -35.05 -29.90
CA GLU A 528 -22.09 -36.24 -30.69
C GLU A 528 -21.34 -35.89 -31.98
N ASP A 529 -21.51 -34.65 -32.46
CA ASP A 529 -20.85 -34.16 -33.67
C ASP A 529 -19.43 -33.62 -33.38
N LEU A 530 -19.02 -33.54 -32.10
CA LEU A 530 -17.70 -33.05 -31.71
C LEU A 530 -16.61 -34.09 -32.00
N PRO A 531 -15.64 -33.80 -32.89
CA PRO A 531 -14.57 -34.73 -33.23
C PRO A 531 -13.73 -35.12 -32.01
N GLY A 532 -13.74 -36.40 -31.64
CA GLY A 532 -12.99 -36.89 -30.49
C GLY A 532 -13.55 -36.46 -29.13
N GLY A 533 -14.79 -35.95 -29.10
CA GLY A 533 -15.44 -35.47 -27.88
C GLY A 533 -14.78 -34.25 -27.25
N ILE A 534 -14.04 -33.46 -28.03
CA ILE A 534 -13.38 -32.22 -27.60
C ILE A 534 -13.92 -31.03 -28.38
N THR A 535 -13.84 -29.85 -27.79
CA THR A 535 -14.17 -28.58 -28.45
C THR A 535 -13.15 -27.51 -28.08
N LYS A 536 -13.37 -26.29 -28.56
CA LYS A 536 -12.53 -25.14 -28.34
C LYS A 536 -13.39 -23.89 -28.23
N LEU A 537 -13.17 -23.13 -27.17
CA LEU A 537 -13.67 -21.77 -27.04
C LEU A 537 -12.61 -20.81 -27.59
N THR A 538 -13.00 -19.92 -28.49
CA THR A 538 -12.13 -18.90 -29.08
C THR A 538 -12.62 -17.53 -28.64
N VAL A 539 -11.76 -16.78 -27.97
CA VAL A 539 -11.94 -15.36 -27.71
C VAL A 539 -11.38 -14.57 -28.89
N PRO A 540 -12.21 -13.84 -29.66
CA PRO A 540 -11.74 -13.01 -30.76
C PRO A 540 -10.75 -11.94 -30.30
N ASN A 541 -9.74 -11.62 -31.11
CA ASN A 541 -8.94 -10.42 -30.87
C ASN A 541 -9.81 -9.17 -31.09
N PRO A 542 -9.94 -8.27 -30.12
CA PRO A 542 -10.76 -7.07 -30.30
C PRO A 542 -10.17 -6.16 -31.38
N ALA A 543 -11.01 -5.66 -32.28
CA ALA A 543 -10.57 -4.85 -33.42
C ALA A 543 -10.05 -3.46 -32.99
N ASP A 544 -10.78 -2.80 -32.08
CA ASP A 544 -10.50 -1.42 -31.67
C ASP A 544 -9.46 -1.33 -30.55
N ASN A 545 -9.42 -2.33 -29.67
CA ASN A 545 -8.46 -2.41 -28.57
C ASN A 545 -7.83 -3.82 -28.47
N PRO A 546 -6.89 -4.18 -29.38
CA PRO A 546 -6.24 -5.47 -29.39
C PRO A 546 -5.60 -5.81 -28.04
N THR A 547 -5.56 -7.10 -27.70
CA THR A 547 -4.92 -7.57 -26.45
C THR A 547 -3.44 -7.23 -26.41
N LYS A 548 -2.95 -6.80 -25.25
CA LYS A 548 -1.54 -6.47 -24.99
C LYS A 548 -0.89 -7.50 -24.09
N ARG A 549 0.44 -7.64 -24.19
CA ARG A 549 1.21 -8.49 -23.26
C ARG A 549 0.91 -8.07 -21.81
N GLY A 550 0.52 -9.04 -20.98
CA GLY A 550 0.14 -8.82 -19.57
C GLY A 550 -1.36 -8.72 -19.34
N ASP A 551 -2.18 -8.49 -20.38
CA ASP A 551 -3.64 -8.62 -20.25
C ASP A 551 -4.00 -10.05 -19.81
N THR A 552 -5.10 -10.23 -19.09
CA THR A 552 -5.61 -11.56 -18.70
C THR A 552 -7.00 -11.76 -19.25
N VAL A 553 -7.20 -12.88 -19.95
CA VAL A 553 -8.51 -13.27 -20.52
C VAL A 553 -9.13 -14.34 -19.64
N THR A 554 -10.36 -14.12 -19.19
CA THR A 554 -11.12 -15.07 -18.39
C THR A 554 -12.46 -15.31 -19.07
N PHE A 555 -12.80 -16.57 -19.36
CA PHE A 555 -14.16 -16.91 -19.78
C PHE A 555 -14.94 -17.47 -18.60
N THR A 556 -16.25 -17.20 -18.61
CA THR A 556 -17.25 -17.74 -17.68
C THR A 556 -18.22 -18.59 -18.49
N TRP A 557 -18.41 -19.83 -18.08
CA TRP A 557 -19.30 -20.80 -18.70
C TRP A 557 -20.36 -21.24 -17.70
N VAL A 558 -21.62 -20.90 -17.97
CA VAL A 558 -22.75 -21.20 -17.09
C VAL A 558 -23.68 -22.17 -17.80
N GLY A 559 -23.72 -23.41 -17.32
CA GLY A 559 -24.71 -24.39 -17.75
C GLY A 559 -25.83 -24.50 -16.74
N GLU A 560 -27.08 -24.56 -17.22
CA GLU A 560 -28.27 -24.64 -16.34
C GLU A 560 -28.25 -25.85 -15.38
N ALA A 561 -27.63 -26.98 -15.77
CA ALA A 561 -27.44 -28.15 -14.91
C ALA A 561 -26.04 -28.24 -14.29
N SER A 562 -25.00 -27.83 -15.01
CA SER A 562 -23.61 -27.98 -14.56
C SER A 562 -23.12 -26.86 -13.64
N GLY A 563 -23.89 -25.79 -13.50
CA GLY A 563 -23.45 -24.58 -12.82
C GLY A 563 -22.38 -23.83 -13.61
N GLU A 564 -21.67 -22.98 -12.88
CA GLU A 564 -20.65 -22.07 -13.41
C GLU A 564 -19.25 -22.67 -13.33
N THR A 565 -18.44 -22.38 -14.35
CA THR A 565 -17.01 -22.69 -14.37
C THR A 565 -16.25 -21.61 -15.13
N GLU A 566 -15.04 -21.33 -14.69
CA GLU A 566 -14.19 -20.28 -15.26
C GLU A 566 -12.79 -20.79 -15.58
N GLN A 567 -12.17 -20.23 -16.61
CA GLN A 567 -10.74 -20.41 -16.86
C GLN A 567 -10.10 -19.11 -17.35
N SER A 568 -8.89 -18.88 -16.87
CA SER A 568 -8.11 -17.68 -17.17
C SER A 568 -6.81 -18.01 -17.91
N LYS A 569 -6.39 -17.13 -18.82
CA LYS A 569 -5.09 -17.18 -19.51
C LYS A 569 -4.47 -15.80 -19.62
N PRO A 570 -3.18 -15.63 -19.25
CA PRO A 570 -2.46 -14.40 -19.50
C PRO A 570 -2.06 -14.27 -20.97
N ILE A 571 -2.06 -13.05 -21.48
CA ILE A 571 -1.55 -12.70 -22.80
C ILE A 571 -0.03 -12.58 -22.72
N THR A 572 0.65 -13.35 -23.56
CA THR A 572 2.10 -13.39 -23.68
C THR A 572 2.56 -12.60 -24.90
N ALA A 573 3.86 -12.35 -25.02
CA ALA A 573 4.44 -11.76 -26.23
C ALA A 573 4.15 -12.56 -27.52
N LEU A 574 3.75 -13.84 -27.42
CA LEU A 574 3.41 -14.67 -28.57
C LEU A 574 1.92 -14.61 -28.96
N THR A 575 1.05 -14.25 -28.01
CA THR A 575 -0.41 -14.24 -28.17
C THR A 575 -1.02 -12.85 -28.22
N GLU A 576 -0.22 -11.81 -28.01
CA GLU A 576 -0.59 -10.40 -28.17
C GLU A 576 -1.21 -10.13 -29.56
N GLY A 577 -2.37 -9.43 -29.57
CA GLY A 577 -3.08 -9.06 -30.79
C GLY A 577 -3.63 -10.24 -31.60
N LYS A 578 -3.83 -11.41 -30.99
CA LYS A 578 -4.35 -12.62 -31.64
C LYS A 578 -5.54 -13.20 -30.87
N ASN A 579 -6.33 -14.03 -31.56
CA ASN A 579 -7.40 -14.79 -30.90
C ASN A 579 -6.81 -15.68 -29.80
N VAL A 580 -7.54 -15.80 -28.70
CA VAL A 580 -7.15 -16.63 -27.55
C VAL A 580 -8.00 -17.88 -27.53
N ASP A 581 -7.34 -19.02 -27.68
CA ASP A 581 -7.98 -20.33 -27.74
C ASP A 581 -7.93 -21.03 -26.37
N PHE A 582 -9.09 -21.50 -25.90
CA PHE A 582 -9.24 -22.40 -24.75
C PHE A 582 -9.64 -23.78 -25.26
N PRO A 583 -8.72 -24.77 -25.27
CA PRO A 583 -9.07 -26.14 -25.63
C PRO A 583 -9.90 -26.76 -24.49
N LEU A 584 -11.11 -27.22 -24.83
CA LEU A 584 -12.04 -27.84 -23.89
C LEU A 584 -11.98 -29.36 -24.12
N ASN A 585 -11.37 -30.06 -23.17
CA ASN A 585 -11.10 -31.49 -23.28
C ASN A 585 -12.38 -32.34 -23.10
N ALA A 586 -12.25 -33.66 -23.27
CA ALA A 586 -13.39 -34.57 -23.20
C ALA A 586 -14.07 -34.62 -21.82
N ALA A 587 -13.32 -34.35 -20.74
CA ALA A 587 -13.90 -34.23 -19.41
C ALA A 587 -14.79 -32.99 -19.30
N PHE A 588 -14.29 -31.83 -19.78
CA PHE A 588 -15.08 -30.60 -19.82
C PHE A 588 -16.36 -30.78 -20.66
N VAL A 589 -16.26 -31.44 -21.82
CA VAL A 589 -17.44 -31.74 -22.65
C VAL A 589 -18.43 -32.63 -21.89
N ALA A 590 -17.96 -33.69 -21.22
CA ALA A 590 -18.83 -34.56 -20.44
C ALA A 590 -19.53 -33.83 -19.27
N GLU A 591 -18.79 -32.99 -18.56
CA GLU A 591 -19.24 -32.33 -17.33
C GLU A 591 -20.07 -31.06 -17.55
N HIS A 592 -19.72 -30.26 -18.56
CA HIS A 592 -20.30 -28.93 -18.77
C HIS A 592 -21.08 -28.76 -20.07
N ILE A 593 -21.01 -29.74 -21.00
CA ILE A 593 -21.81 -29.74 -22.23
C ILE A 593 -22.85 -30.86 -22.17
N GLU A 594 -22.41 -32.12 -22.16
CA GLU A 594 -23.30 -33.30 -22.15
C GLU A 594 -24.26 -33.31 -20.96
N ALA A 595 -23.80 -32.89 -19.78
CA ALA A 595 -24.64 -32.76 -18.60
C ALA A 595 -25.82 -31.77 -18.78
N ASN A 596 -25.71 -30.84 -19.74
CA ASN A 596 -26.72 -29.84 -20.06
C ASN A 596 -27.61 -30.22 -21.25
N ARG A 597 -27.67 -31.49 -21.68
CA ARG A 597 -28.59 -31.90 -22.77
C ARG A 597 -30.03 -31.47 -22.53
N GLY A 598 -30.64 -30.88 -23.57
CA GLY A 598 -31.98 -30.29 -23.56
C GLY A 598 -32.08 -28.96 -22.82
N LYS A 599 -30.95 -28.37 -22.40
CA LYS A 599 -30.87 -27.14 -21.61
C LYS A 599 -29.97 -26.11 -22.27
N THR A 600 -29.98 -24.91 -21.71
CA THR A 600 -29.21 -23.77 -22.20
C THR A 600 -27.85 -23.66 -21.50
N VAL A 601 -26.87 -23.23 -22.28
CA VAL A 601 -25.54 -22.82 -21.84
C VAL A 601 -25.31 -21.37 -22.26
N ASN A 602 -24.74 -20.59 -21.34
CA ASN A 602 -24.38 -19.20 -21.54
C ASN A 602 -22.86 -19.04 -21.36
N VAL A 603 -22.20 -18.39 -22.31
CA VAL A 603 -20.74 -18.23 -22.30
C VAL A 603 -20.36 -16.79 -22.58
N LYS A 604 -19.62 -16.18 -21.66
CA LYS A 604 -19.08 -14.82 -21.79
C LYS A 604 -17.59 -14.81 -21.45
N TYR A 605 -16.90 -13.73 -21.75
CA TYR A 605 -15.52 -13.53 -21.30
C TYR A 605 -15.24 -12.06 -20.99
N GLN A 606 -14.20 -11.85 -20.20
CA GLN A 606 -13.63 -10.55 -19.91
C GLN A 606 -12.14 -10.52 -20.25
N ILE A 607 -11.64 -9.31 -20.53
CA ILE A 607 -10.22 -9.04 -20.70
C ILE A 607 -9.80 -7.99 -19.67
N LEU A 608 -9.07 -8.40 -18.63
CA LEU A 608 -8.44 -7.48 -17.70
C LEU A 608 -7.24 -6.82 -18.38
N ARG A 609 -7.33 -5.50 -18.59
CA ARG A 609 -6.32 -4.71 -19.30
C ARG A 609 -5.17 -4.34 -18.37
N VAL A 610 -3.94 -4.73 -18.74
CA VAL A 610 -2.74 -4.38 -17.94
C VAL A 610 -2.50 -2.87 -17.88
N ALA A 611 -2.90 -2.15 -18.92
CA ALA A 611 -2.62 -0.72 -19.04
C ALA A 611 -3.51 0.15 -18.14
N THR A 612 -4.72 -0.31 -17.83
CA THR A 612 -5.71 0.48 -17.08
C THR A 612 -6.17 -0.22 -15.80
N GLY A 613 -5.87 -1.50 -15.62
CA GLY A 613 -6.42 -2.32 -14.53
C GLY A 613 -7.92 -2.60 -14.66
N LYS A 614 -8.55 -2.24 -15.80
CA LYS A 614 -10.00 -2.39 -16.01
C LYS A 614 -10.34 -3.58 -16.89
N PRO A 615 -11.43 -4.32 -16.60
CA PRO A 615 -11.94 -5.34 -17.50
C PRO A 615 -12.68 -4.70 -18.68
N SER A 616 -12.56 -5.31 -19.86
CA SER A 616 -13.53 -5.15 -20.96
C SER A 616 -14.40 -6.40 -21.01
N PHE A 617 -15.72 -6.25 -21.15
CA PHE A 617 -16.66 -7.38 -21.14
C PHE A 617 -17.17 -7.75 -22.53
N SER A 618 -17.41 -9.04 -22.76
CA SER A 618 -18.00 -9.54 -24.00
C SER A 618 -19.52 -9.62 -23.94
N ASN A 619 -20.12 -9.53 -25.11
CA ASN A 619 -21.47 -10.06 -25.30
C ASN A 619 -21.48 -11.56 -24.97
N SER A 620 -22.59 -12.07 -24.47
CA SER A 620 -22.73 -13.50 -24.21
C SER A 620 -23.08 -14.30 -25.47
N LEU A 621 -22.53 -15.51 -25.57
CA LEU A 621 -22.98 -16.56 -26.47
C LEU A 621 -23.91 -17.52 -25.72
N GLU A 622 -25.19 -17.53 -26.10
CA GLU A 622 -26.19 -18.47 -25.59
C GLU A 622 -26.49 -19.55 -26.65
N PHE A 623 -26.52 -20.82 -26.23
CA PHE A 623 -26.92 -21.94 -27.09
C PHE A 623 -27.55 -23.09 -26.29
N THR A 624 -28.38 -23.90 -26.95
CA THR A 624 -28.95 -25.13 -26.38
C THR A 624 -28.06 -26.33 -26.67
N VAL A 625 -27.90 -27.23 -25.71
CA VAL A 625 -27.17 -28.49 -25.92
C VAL A 625 -28.12 -29.59 -26.35
N GLY A 626 -27.93 -30.11 -27.57
CA GLY A 626 -28.77 -31.17 -28.11
C GLY A 626 -30.19 -30.74 -28.49
N ARG A 627 -30.75 -31.38 -29.52
CA ARG A 627 -32.16 -31.23 -29.93
C ARG A 627 -33.16 -32.04 -29.13
#